data_AF-A0A0F4IQS3-F1
#
_entry.id   AF-A0A0F4IQS3-F1
#
_cell.length_a   1.000
_cell.length_b   1.000
_cell.length_c   1.000
_cell.angle_alpha   90.00
_cell.angle_beta   90.00
_cell.angle_gamma   90.00
#
_symmetry.space_group_name_H-M   'P 1'
#
loop_
_entity.id
_entity.type
_entity.pdbx_description
1 polymer ?
#
loop_
_entity_poly.entity_id
_entity_poly.type
_entity_poly.pdbx_seq_one_letter_code
_entity_poly.pdbx_strand_id
1 'polypeptide(L)'
;MQTRPVAPPAGGLGWANLGMDIVSVGRVRRLLAAYGEDFFQRMLTPGELADCHTSARLDVLSLCGRIAAKEAAFKTLRVGAVVLPWRDIVVRRSEGGWPLVELRGAAAGMAADSGIAGVTVTISHDVDYAVAVAAPLLDPGPPEPPAPPALPDPAAGSAHTPQPVHSTSRRDTMSEGLQLVKNWLLARHEELDDIASDLDLIENRLIDSLSFVEFVFLLEQHSGRAIQMETLEVDEIRTLDAIATHFFSAEVKA
;
A
#
# COMPACT_ATOMS: atom_id res chain seq x y z
N MET A 1 -30.30 -12.20 0.50
CA MET A 1 -28.85 -11.91 0.46
C MET A 1 -28.58 -11.34 -0.93
N GLN A 2 -28.40 -10.03 -1.07
CA GLN A 2 -28.06 -9.45 -2.38
C GLN A 2 -26.65 -9.94 -2.73
N THR A 3 -26.53 -10.66 -3.84
CA THR A 3 -25.23 -11.09 -4.36
C THR A 3 -24.38 -9.86 -4.61
N ARG A 4 -23.20 -9.76 -3.98
CA ARG A 4 -22.22 -8.73 -4.32
C ARG A 4 -22.00 -8.77 -5.84
N PRO A 5 -21.98 -7.62 -6.53
CA PRO A 5 -21.73 -7.59 -7.96
C PRO A 5 -20.38 -8.28 -8.25
N VAL A 6 -20.39 -9.20 -9.22
CA VAL A 6 -19.19 -9.90 -9.68
C VAL A 6 -18.39 -8.90 -10.50
N ALA A 7 -17.13 -8.68 -10.12
CA ALA A 7 -16.21 -7.85 -10.89
C ALA A 7 -16.09 -8.42 -12.32
N PRO A 8 -15.90 -7.58 -13.35
CA PRO A 8 -15.58 -8.09 -14.68
C PRO A 8 -14.35 -9.02 -14.60
N PRO A 9 -14.28 -10.06 -15.47
CA PRO A 9 -13.12 -10.92 -15.54
C PRO A 9 -11.86 -10.09 -15.83
N ALA A 10 -10.74 -10.47 -15.22
CA ALA A 10 -9.44 -9.95 -15.60
C ALA A 10 -9.20 -10.27 -17.09
N GLY A 11 -8.80 -9.26 -17.88
CA GLY A 11 -8.41 -9.45 -19.28
C GLY A 11 -9.40 -9.02 -20.38
N GLY A 12 -10.58 -8.46 -20.06
CA GLY A 12 -11.43 -7.77 -21.05
C GLY A 12 -11.39 -6.24 -20.89
N LEU A 13 -12.02 -5.48 -21.81
CA LEU A 13 -12.38 -4.04 -21.63
C LEU A 13 -13.37 -3.81 -20.44
N GLY A 14 -13.44 -4.76 -19.50
CA GLY A 14 -14.20 -4.69 -18.27
C GLY A 14 -13.73 -3.49 -17.47
N TRP A 15 -14.70 -2.65 -17.09
CA TRP A 15 -14.61 -1.45 -16.25
C TRP A 15 -13.22 -0.81 -16.24
N ALA A 16 -13.02 0.30 -16.98
CA ALA A 16 -11.83 1.12 -16.82
C ALA A 16 -11.56 1.35 -15.32
N ASN A 17 -10.49 0.75 -14.81
CA ASN A 17 -10.19 0.71 -13.38
C ASN A 17 -9.66 2.08 -12.94
N LEU A 18 -10.55 3.04 -12.70
CA LEU A 18 -10.14 4.34 -12.22
C LEU A 18 -9.58 4.21 -10.81
N GLY A 19 -8.45 4.87 -10.56
CA GLY A 19 -7.90 5.08 -9.24
C GLY A 19 -8.02 6.55 -8.85
N MET A 20 -8.31 6.81 -7.58
CA MET A 20 -8.31 8.16 -7.02
C MET A 20 -7.71 8.13 -5.64
N ASP A 21 -6.97 9.18 -5.32
CA ASP A 21 -6.47 9.39 -3.97
C ASP A 21 -6.43 10.86 -3.57
N ILE A 22 -6.49 11.10 -2.26
CA ILE A 22 -6.41 12.43 -1.65
C ILE A 22 -5.43 12.40 -0.48
N VAL A 23 -4.49 13.35 -0.48
CA VAL A 23 -3.45 13.48 0.54
C VAL A 23 -3.60 14.82 1.25
N SER A 24 -3.71 14.78 2.58
CA SER A 24 -3.72 15.99 3.42
C SER A 24 -2.33 16.61 3.51
N VAL A 25 -2.21 17.88 3.12
CA VAL A 25 -0.98 18.67 3.23
C VAL A 25 -0.58 18.82 4.69
N GLY A 26 -1.55 19.08 5.58
CA GLY A 26 -1.32 19.18 7.02
C GLY A 26 -0.70 17.91 7.61
N ARG A 27 -1.14 16.73 7.15
CA ARG A 27 -0.56 15.45 7.57
C ARG A 27 0.88 15.29 7.09
N VAL A 28 1.16 15.56 5.82
CA VAL A 28 2.53 15.48 5.27
C VAL A 28 3.47 16.47 5.96
N ARG A 29 3.00 17.68 6.31
CA ARG A 29 3.79 18.63 7.11
C ARG A 29 4.15 18.09 8.48
N ARG A 30 3.23 17.41 9.17
CA ARG A 30 3.52 16.78 10.47
C ARG A 30 4.55 15.67 10.34
N LEU A 31 4.42 14.81 9.32
CA LEU A 31 5.39 13.75 9.04
C LEU A 31 6.78 14.33 8.73
N LEU A 32 6.85 15.37 7.90
CA LEU A 32 8.11 16.07 7.59
C LEU A 32 8.74 16.70 8.83
N ALA A 33 7.94 17.31 9.71
CA ALA A 33 8.45 17.89 10.95
C ALA A 33 8.92 16.83 11.96
N ALA A 34 8.26 15.68 12.01
CA ALA A 34 8.59 14.59 12.94
C ALA A 34 9.80 13.77 12.49
N TYR A 35 9.92 13.49 11.19
CA TYR A 35 10.86 12.49 10.66
C TYR A 35 11.86 13.05 9.64
N GLY A 36 11.71 14.30 9.20
CA GLY A 36 12.59 14.91 8.20
C GLY A 36 12.35 14.41 6.76
N GLU A 37 13.21 14.85 5.84
CA GLU A 37 13.06 14.57 4.40
C GLU A 37 13.35 13.10 4.06
N ASP A 38 14.27 12.46 4.79
CA ASP A 38 14.69 11.07 4.55
C ASP A 38 13.53 10.07 4.68
N PHE A 39 12.53 10.38 5.50
CA PHE A 39 11.30 9.60 5.59
C PHE A 39 10.64 9.42 4.22
N PHE A 40 10.65 10.46 3.38
CA PHE A 40 10.00 10.42 2.07
C PHE A 40 10.77 9.60 1.03
N GLN A 41 12.04 9.25 1.26
CA GLN A 41 12.80 8.35 0.38
C GLN A 41 12.26 6.91 0.38
N ARG A 42 11.42 6.58 1.36
CA ARG A 42 10.64 5.33 1.41
C ARG A 42 9.54 5.29 0.36
N MET A 43 8.98 6.45 0.03
CA MET A 43 7.86 6.57 -0.90
C MET A 43 8.28 7.07 -2.27
N LEU A 44 9.29 7.94 -2.32
CA LEU A 44 9.77 8.61 -3.52
C LEU A 44 11.16 8.13 -3.89
N THR A 45 11.42 7.97 -5.19
CA THR A 45 12.79 7.80 -5.67
C THR A 45 13.60 9.08 -5.48
N PRO A 46 14.95 9.01 -5.49
CA PRO A 46 15.79 10.20 -5.35
C PRO A 46 15.49 11.28 -6.39
N GLY A 47 15.19 10.89 -7.63
CA GLY A 47 14.81 11.83 -8.69
C GLY A 47 13.47 12.53 -8.42
N GLU A 48 12.48 11.79 -7.91
CA GLU A 48 11.19 12.38 -7.55
C GLU A 48 11.29 13.35 -6.38
N LEU A 49 12.10 13.01 -5.38
CA LEU A 49 12.33 13.88 -4.23
C LEU A 49 13.08 15.15 -4.66
N ALA A 50 14.11 15.00 -5.52
CA ALA A 50 14.84 16.14 -6.09
C ALA A 50 13.92 17.09 -6.87
N ASP A 51 12.99 16.55 -7.66
CA ASP A 51 12.00 17.36 -8.38
C ASP A 51 11.02 18.10 -7.46
N CYS A 52 10.85 17.66 -6.21
CA CYS A 52 10.05 18.37 -5.21
C CYS A 52 10.80 19.54 -4.58
N HIS A 53 12.10 19.70 -4.82
CA HIS A 53 12.83 20.86 -4.33
C HIS A 53 12.67 22.07 -5.25
N THR A 54 12.39 23.21 -4.64
CA THR A 54 12.56 24.52 -5.25
C THR A 54 13.96 25.06 -4.91
N SER A 55 14.34 26.21 -5.47
CA SER A 55 15.60 26.88 -5.15
C SER A 55 15.76 27.25 -3.66
N ALA A 56 14.68 27.25 -2.88
CA ALA A 56 14.70 27.68 -1.48
C ALA A 56 14.43 26.53 -0.47
N ARG A 57 13.59 25.57 -0.82
CA ARG A 57 13.13 24.50 0.09
C ARG A 57 12.39 23.38 -0.63
N LEU A 58 12.19 22.28 0.09
CA LEU A 58 11.25 21.22 -0.29
C LEU A 58 9.82 21.76 -0.39
N ASP A 59 9.17 21.53 -1.51
CA ASP A 59 7.77 21.87 -1.74
C ASP A 59 6.84 20.73 -1.31
N VAL A 60 6.14 20.97 -0.20
CA VAL A 60 5.22 20.01 0.38
C VAL A 60 4.01 19.73 -0.53
N LEU A 61 3.56 20.69 -1.34
CA LEU A 61 2.45 20.44 -2.27
C LEU A 61 2.88 19.46 -3.36
N SER A 62 4.09 19.63 -3.90
CA SER A 62 4.69 18.67 -4.83
C SER A 62 4.84 17.28 -4.23
N LEU A 63 5.25 17.15 -2.96
CA LEU A 63 5.28 15.86 -2.25
C LEU A 63 3.88 15.21 -2.20
N CYS A 64 2.88 15.98 -1.74
CA CYS A 64 1.51 15.47 -1.59
C CYS A 64 0.95 15.01 -2.94
N GLY A 65 1.19 15.77 -4.01
CA GLY A 65 0.76 15.42 -5.36
C GLY A 65 1.37 14.11 -5.85
N ARG A 66 2.66 13.85 -5.57
CA ARG A 66 3.31 12.59 -5.93
C ARG A 66 2.78 11.41 -5.14
N ILE A 67 2.58 11.57 -3.83
CA ILE A 67 2.01 10.53 -2.97
C ILE A 67 0.61 10.17 -3.49
N ALA A 68 -0.25 11.16 -3.71
CA ALA A 68 -1.59 10.94 -4.25
C ALA A 68 -1.55 10.25 -5.62
N ALA A 69 -0.66 10.67 -6.52
CA ALA A 69 -0.52 10.07 -7.84
C ALA A 69 -0.09 8.60 -7.79
N LYS A 70 0.82 8.22 -6.88
CA LYS A 70 1.26 6.84 -6.71
C LYS A 70 0.12 5.96 -6.20
N GLU A 71 -0.64 6.45 -5.22
CA GLU A 71 -1.81 5.73 -4.71
C GLU A 71 -2.92 5.58 -5.74
N ALA A 72 -3.23 6.64 -6.47
CA ALA A 72 -4.21 6.59 -7.55
C ALA A 72 -3.77 5.59 -8.62
N ALA A 73 -2.49 5.58 -9.01
CA ALA A 73 -1.96 4.60 -9.95
C ALA A 73 -2.03 3.17 -9.41
N PHE A 74 -1.69 2.94 -8.14
CA PHE A 74 -1.80 1.61 -7.53
C PHE A 74 -3.25 1.10 -7.49
N LYS A 75 -4.21 1.96 -7.14
CA LYS A 75 -5.64 1.62 -7.10
C LYS A 75 -6.19 1.25 -8.48
N THR A 76 -5.58 1.76 -9.55
CA THR A 76 -5.90 1.39 -10.94
C THR A 76 -5.57 -0.08 -11.23
N LEU A 77 -4.57 -0.65 -10.55
CA LEU A 77 -4.12 -2.04 -10.75
C LEU A 77 -5.10 -3.06 -10.14
N ARG A 78 -5.95 -2.67 -9.18
CA ARG A 78 -6.94 -3.56 -8.51
C ARG A 78 -6.37 -4.87 -7.96
N VAL A 79 -5.10 -4.86 -7.57
CA VAL A 79 -4.49 -5.98 -6.86
C VAL A 79 -4.94 -5.96 -5.39
N GLY A 80 -5.33 -7.13 -4.88
CA GLY A 80 -5.74 -7.30 -3.49
C GLY A 80 -4.57 -7.77 -2.62
N ALA A 81 -4.58 -7.39 -1.34
CA ALA A 81 -3.66 -7.91 -0.32
C ALA A 81 -2.16 -7.76 -0.64
N VAL A 82 -1.76 -6.66 -1.30
CA VAL A 82 -0.34 -6.31 -1.50
C VAL A 82 -0.04 -4.94 -0.92
N VAL A 83 1.13 -4.80 -0.28
CA VAL A 83 1.67 -3.52 0.17
C VAL A 83 1.99 -2.66 -1.05
N LEU A 84 1.67 -1.37 -0.98
CA LEU A 84 1.90 -0.46 -2.10
C LEU A 84 3.41 -0.38 -2.42
N PRO A 85 3.85 -0.75 -3.63
CA PRO A 85 5.26 -0.76 -4.00
C PRO A 85 5.71 0.65 -4.40
N TRP A 86 5.84 1.54 -3.41
CA TRP A 86 5.94 2.99 -3.61
C TRP A 86 7.01 3.41 -4.62
N ARG A 87 8.20 2.81 -4.56
CA ARG A 87 9.35 3.19 -5.39
C ARG A 87 9.30 2.60 -6.80
N ASP A 88 8.44 1.61 -7.01
CA ASP A 88 8.20 1.00 -8.32
C ASP A 88 7.14 1.76 -9.14
N ILE A 89 6.36 2.62 -8.49
CA ILE A 89 5.47 3.58 -9.15
C ILE A 89 6.16 4.94 -9.15
N VAL A 90 6.75 5.32 -10.28
CA VAL A 90 7.53 6.56 -10.40
C VAL A 90 6.71 7.61 -11.12
N VAL A 91 6.51 8.76 -10.49
CA VAL A 91 5.87 9.92 -11.10
C VAL A 91 6.96 10.79 -11.73
N ARG A 92 6.84 11.13 -13.01
CA ARG A 92 7.78 12.01 -13.71
C ARG A 92 7.08 13.24 -14.21
N ARG A 93 7.83 14.32 -14.39
CA ARG A 93 7.35 15.49 -15.11
C ARG A 93 7.78 15.37 -16.58
N SER A 94 6.82 15.50 -17.50
CA SER A 94 7.12 15.59 -18.92
C SER A 94 7.77 16.95 -19.26
N GLU A 95 8.29 17.08 -20.48
CA GLU A 95 8.80 18.37 -20.98
C GLU A 95 7.72 19.47 -20.96
N GLY A 96 6.47 19.11 -21.24
CA GLY A 96 5.33 20.03 -21.18
C GLY A 96 4.76 20.25 -19.78
N GLY A 97 5.37 19.66 -18.75
CA GLY A 97 5.06 19.93 -17.35
C GLY A 97 3.95 19.07 -16.74
N TRP A 98 3.30 18.18 -17.51
CA TRP A 98 2.28 17.26 -17.01
C TRP A 98 2.90 16.01 -16.37
N PRO A 99 2.22 15.38 -15.40
CA PRO A 99 2.72 14.17 -14.76
C PRO A 99 2.61 12.94 -15.68
N LEU A 100 3.60 12.06 -15.60
CA LEU A 100 3.64 10.75 -16.24
C LEU A 100 3.90 9.69 -15.18
N VAL A 101 3.29 8.51 -15.33
CA VAL A 101 3.54 7.36 -14.45
C VAL A 101 4.42 6.35 -15.20
N GLU A 102 5.49 5.95 -14.56
CA GLU A 102 6.33 4.83 -14.98
C GLU A 102 6.21 3.72 -13.96
N LEU A 103 5.75 2.54 -14.39
CA LEU A 103 5.65 1.34 -13.57
C LEU A 103 6.91 0.49 -13.77
N ARG A 104 7.48 0.00 -12.66
CA ARG A 104 8.71 -0.80 -12.61
C ARG A 104 8.51 -2.00 -11.69
N GLY A 105 9.46 -2.91 -11.67
CA GLY A 105 9.54 -3.97 -10.65
C GLY A 105 8.21 -4.71 -10.43
N ALA A 106 7.79 -4.78 -9.17
CA ALA A 106 6.54 -5.43 -8.77
C ALA A 106 5.31 -4.73 -9.35
N ALA A 107 5.31 -3.39 -9.42
CA ALA A 107 4.19 -2.62 -9.98
C ALA A 107 3.96 -2.90 -11.48
N ALA A 108 5.03 -3.11 -12.24
CA ALA A 108 4.94 -3.49 -13.65
C ALA A 108 4.37 -4.91 -13.82
N GLY A 109 4.77 -5.86 -12.96
CA GLY A 109 4.20 -7.21 -12.93
C GLY A 109 2.70 -7.19 -12.64
N MET A 110 2.29 -6.45 -11.60
CA MET A 110 0.87 -6.25 -11.25
C MET A 110 0.05 -5.67 -12.40
N ALA A 111 0.60 -4.70 -13.13
CA ALA A 111 -0.06 -4.12 -14.29
C ALA A 111 -0.22 -5.15 -15.42
N ALA A 112 0.81 -5.93 -15.71
CA ALA A 112 0.76 -6.99 -16.72
C ALA A 112 -0.29 -8.05 -16.37
N ASP A 113 -0.32 -8.52 -15.12
CA ASP A 113 -1.31 -9.49 -14.62
C ASP A 113 -2.75 -8.95 -14.71
N SER A 114 -2.88 -7.62 -14.67
CA SER A 114 -4.17 -6.90 -14.78
C SER A 114 -4.54 -6.52 -16.21
N GLY A 115 -3.71 -6.86 -17.22
CA GLY A 115 -3.93 -6.47 -18.62
C GLY A 115 -3.77 -4.97 -18.88
N ILE A 116 -3.03 -4.27 -18.03
CA ILE A 116 -2.80 -2.82 -18.10
C ILE A 116 -1.42 -2.58 -18.73
N ALA A 117 -1.40 -1.89 -19.87
CA ALA A 117 -0.17 -1.53 -20.58
C ALA A 117 0.53 -0.31 -19.98
N GLY A 118 -0.22 0.55 -19.28
CA GLY A 118 0.31 1.71 -18.60
C GLY A 118 -0.75 2.44 -17.80
N VAL A 119 -0.37 3.52 -17.14
CA VAL A 119 -1.29 4.35 -16.35
C VAL A 119 -1.07 5.81 -16.72
N THR A 120 -2.17 6.53 -16.97
CA THR A 120 -2.15 7.99 -17.05
C THR A 120 -2.68 8.58 -15.75
N VAL A 121 -2.17 9.75 -15.36
CA VAL A 121 -2.55 10.42 -14.12
C VAL A 121 -2.74 11.92 -14.34
N THR A 122 -3.63 12.51 -13.56
CA THR A 122 -3.70 13.95 -13.35
C THR A 122 -3.60 14.26 -11.87
N ILE A 123 -2.98 15.39 -11.54
CA ILE A 123 -2.78 15.85 -10.17
C ILE A 123 -3.38 17.26 -10.07
N SER A 124 -4.13 17.49 -9.00
CA SER A 124 -4.57 18.81 -8.58
C SER A 124 -4.21 19.00 -7.11
N HIS A 125 -3.90 20.22 -6.71
CA HIS A 125 -3.68 20.52 -5.30
C HIS A 125 -4.14 21.93 -4.98
N ASP A 126 -4.57 22.10 -3.75
CA ASP A 126 -4.85 23.39 -3.13
C ASP A 126 -4.15 23.44 -1.75
N VAL A 127 -4.34 24.51 -1.00
CA VAL A 127 -3.66 24.80 0.28
C VAL A 127 -3.61 23.59 1.21
N ASP A 128 -4.72 22.88 1.36
CA ASP A 128 -4.87 21.84 2.39
C ASP A 128 -4.79 20.40 1.85
N TYR A 129 -4.97 20.19 0.54
CA TYR A 129 -5.08 18.86 -0.05
C TYR A 129 -4.44 18.78 -1.43
N ALA A 130 -3.84 17.63 -1.72
CA ALA A 130 -3.54 17.19 -3.09
C ALA A 130 -4.44 16.00 -3.45
N VAL A 131 -4.92 15.97 -4.69
CA VAL A 131 -5.75 14.91 -5.24
C VAL A 131 -5.11 14.42 -6.52
N ALA A 132 -5.17 13.12 -6.76
CA ALA A 132 -4.83 12.55 -8.04
C ALA A 132 -5.91 11.59 -8.54
N VAL A 133 -6.08 11.57 -9.86
CA VAL A 133 -6.94 10.60 -10.55
C VAL A 133 -6.09 9.91 -11.60
N ALA A 134 -6.16 8.59 -11.63
CA ALA A 134 -5.43 7.74 -12.56
C ALA A 134 -6.40 6.85 -13.35
N ALA A 135 -6.00 6.52 -14.58
CA ALA A 135 -6.75 5.65 -15.47
C ALA A 135 -5.79 4.68 -16.19
N PRO A 136 -6.22 3.44 -16.46
CA PRO A 136 -5.41 2.47 -17.16
C PRO A 136 -5.36 2.80 -18.65
N LEU A 137 -4.18 2.67 -19.24
CA LEU A 137 -3.98 2.53 -20.66
C LEU A 137 -4.02 1.02 -20.94
N LEU A 138 -5.04 0.58 -21.67
CA LEU A 138 -5.19 -0.81 -22.07
C LEU A 138 -4.49 -0.99 -23.42
N ASP A 139 -3.80 -2.12 -23.59
CA ASP A 139 -3.36 -2.53 -24.92
C ASP A 139 -4.60 -2.99 -25.70
N PRO A 140 -4.95 -2.35 -26.83
CA PRO A 140 -5.93 -2.93 -27.74
C PRO A 140 -5.25 -4.15 -28.40
N GLY A 141 -5.17 -5.27 -27.69
CA GLY A 141 -4.75 -6.53 -28.28
C GLY A 141 -5.53 -6.79 -29.57
N PRO A 142 -4.99 -7.57 -30.53
CA PRO A 142 -5.75 -7.96 -31.71
C PRO A 142 -7.09 -8.59 -31.27
N PRO A 143 -8.20 -8.35 -32.00
CA PRO A 143 -9.53 -8.78 -31.58
C PRO A 143 -9.53 -10.26 -31.22
N GLU A 144 -10.03 -10.57 -30.02
CA GLU A 144 -10.04 -11.92 -29.48
C GLU A 144 -10.84 -12.84 -30.42
N PRO A 145 -10.28 -13.97 -30.91
CA PRO A 145 -11.06 -14.97 -31.62
C PRO A 145 -12.09 -15.58 -30.65
N PRO A 146 -13.28 -15.98 -31.13
CA PRO A 146 -14.36 -16.45 -30.27
C PRO A 146 -13.91 -17.64 -29.40
N ALA A 147 -14.20 -17.55 -28.11
CA ALA A 147 -13.85 -18.57 -27.13
C ALA A 147 -14.35 -19.97 -27.55
N PRO A 148 -13.53 -21.03 -27.43
CA PRO A 148 -13.99 -22.39 -27.60
C PRO A 148 -14.99 -22.78 -26.49
N PRO A 149 -15.95 -23.68 -26.77
CA PRO A 149 -16.98 -24.06 -25.80
C PRO A 149 -16.39 -24.76 -24.58
N ALA A 150 -16.90 -24.39 -23.39
CA ALA A 150 -16.46 -24.90 -22.10
C ALA A 150 -16.62 -26.42 -21.97
N LEU A 151 -15.60 -27.09 -21.44
CA LEU A 151 -15.64 -28.49 -21.00
C LEU A 151 -16.32 -28.59 -19.62
N PRO A 152 -17.01 -29.70 -19.30
CA PRO A 152 -17.72 -29.87 -18.04
C PRO A 152 -16.77 -30.24 -16.87
N ASP A 153 -17.12 -29.74 -15.68
CA ASP A 153 -16.50 -29.98 -14.38
C ASP A 153 -16.50 -31.47 -13.96
N PRO A 154 -15.43 -31.96 -13.32
CA PRO A 154 -15.50 -33.07 -12.40
C PRO A 154 -15.42 -32.62 -10.93
N ALA A 155 -16.37 -33.13 -10.14
CA ALA A 155 -16.55 -32.86 -8.72
C ALA A 155 -15.74 -33.78 -7.78
N ALA A 156 -15.47 -33.24 -6.59
CA ALA A 156 -15.64 -33.84 -5.25
C ALA A 156 -14.45 -34.44 -4.44
N GLY A 157 -14.36 -33.97 -3.19
CA GLY A 157 -13.91 -34.67 -1.96
C GLY A 157 -12.63 -34.11 -1.32
N SER A 158 -12.43 -33.96 -0.01
CA SER A 158 -13.24 -34.05 1.23
C SER A 158 -12.40 -33.43 2.38
N ALA A 159 -13.04 -33.10 3.50
CA ALA A 159 -12.55 -32.33 4.65
C ALA A 159 -11.52 -33.01 5.59
N HIS A 160 -10.73 -32.21 6.32
CA HIS A 160 -10.13 -32.60 7.61
C HIS A 160 -9.76 -31.42 8.54
N THR A 161 -10.10 -31.53 9.82
CA THR A 161 -9.58 -30.82 11.03
C THR A 161 -10.02 -31.70 12.23
N PRO A 162 -9.43 -31.68 13.47
CA PRO A 162 -8.57 -30.65 14.07
C PRO A 162 -7.49 -31.07 15.14
N GLN A 163 -6.75 -30.07 15.68
CA GLN A 163 -6.19 -29.87 17.07
C GLN A 163 -4.80 -30.50 17.47
N PRO A 164 -4.19 -30.17 18.65
CA PRO A 164 -3.35 -28.97 18.96
C PRO A 164 -2.01 -29.32 19.67
N VAL A 165 -1.12 -28.35 19.98
CA VAL A 165 -0.07 -28.50 21.04
C VAL A 165 0.56 -27.18 21.51
N HIS A 166 0.62 -27.00 22.84
CA HIS A 166 1.27 -25.94 23.64
C HIS A 166 2.84 -25.95 23.47
N SER A 167 3.69 -25.00 23.86
CA SER A 167 3.72 -24.14 25.05
C SER A 167 4.96 -23.18 25.05
N THR A 168 4.78 -21.99 25.67
CA THR A 168 5.65 -21.31 26.67
C THR A 168 6.93 -20.49 26.32
N SER A 169 6.79 -19.16 26.53
CA SER A 169 7.69 -18.15 27.19
C SER A 169 8.97 -17.70 26.46
N ARG A 170 9.28 -16.39 26.34
CA ARG A 170 9.43 -15.35 27.40
C ARG A 170 8.97 -13.95 26.95
N ARG A 171 8.49 -13.17 27.91
CA ARG A 171 7.40 -12.18 27.80
C ARG A 171 7.80 -10.69 27.87
N ASP A 172 9.09 -10.35 27.92
CA ASP A 172 9.47 -9.03 28.44
C ASP A 172 9.82 -7.98 27.37
N THR A 173 10.24 -8.36 26.16
CA THR A 173 10.45 -7.41 25.03
C THR A 173 9.22 -7.29 24.12
N MET A 174 8.44 -8.36 24.00
CA MET A 174 7.23 -8.43 23.18
C MET A 174 6.13 -7.48 23.69
N SER A 175 6.01 -7.34 25.01
CA SER A 175 4.99 -6.48 25.63
C SER A 175 5.26 -5.00 25.40
N GLU A 176 6.52 -4.56 25.38
CA GLU A 176 6.88 -3.15 25.19
C GLU A 176 6.66 -2.70 23.73
N GLY A 177 7.12 -3.51 22.77
CA GLY A 177 6.91 -3.23 21.34
C GLY A 177 5.42 -3.25 20.95
N LEU A 178 4.66 -4.23 21.45
CA LEU A 178 3.23 -4.30 21.17
C LEU A 178 2.45 -3.14 21.80
N GLN A 179 2.84 -2.72 23.01
CA GLN A 179 2.22 -1.56 23.66
C GLN A 179 2.54 -0.26 22.92
N LEU A 180 3.75 -0.12 22.35
CA LEU A 180 4.09 1.01 21.48
C LEU A 180 3.14 1.08 20.26
N VAL A 181 2.93 -0.05 19.58
CA VAL A 181 2.02 -0.13 18.42
C VAL A 181 0.59 0.21 18.82
N LYS A 182 0.08 -0.38 19.91
CA LYS A 182 -1.25 -0.07 20.42
C LYS A 182 -1.42 1.41 20.75
N ASN A 183 -0.47 1.99 21.48
CA ASN A 183 -0.51 3.40 21.85
C ASN A 183 -0.49 4.31 20.62
N TRP A 184 0.33 3.97 19.62
CA TRP A 184 0.41 4.74 18.37
C TRP A 184 -0.91 4.67 17.57
N LEU A 185 -1.56 3.50 17.51
CA LEU A 185 -2.87 3.35 16.88
C LEU A 185 -3.96 4.12 17.63
N LEU A 186 -4.07 3.95 18.95
CA LEU A 186 -5.08 4.61 19.78
C LEU A 186 -4.95 6.14 19.75
N ALA A 187 -3.74 6.69 19.69
CA ALA A 187 -3.52 8.13 19.57
C ALA A 187 -4.06 8.75 18.27
N ARG A 188 -4.42 7.93 17.28
CA ARG A 188 -4.92 8.36 15.96
C ARG A 188 -6.40 8.06 15.74
N HIS A 189 -6.99 7.27 16.63
CA HIS A 189 -8.38 6.85 16.62
C HIS A 189 -8.96 7.13 18.01
N GLU A 190 -9.26 8.40 18.27
CA GLU A 190 -9.73 8.90 19.57
C GLU A 190 -11.04 8.24 20.03
N GLU A 191 -11.77 7.63 19.10
CA GLU A 191 -13.01 6.88 19.34
C GLU A 191 -12.79 5.46 19.88
N LEU A 192 -11.55 4.96 19.93
CA LEU A 192 -11.22 3.63 20.40
C LEU A 192 -10.54 3.68 21.77
N ASP A 193 -11.03 2.86 22.70
CA ASP A 193 -10.41 2.68 24.03
C ASP A 193 -9.38 1.54 24.05
N ASP A 194 -9.57 0.50 23.21
CA ASP A 194 -8.64 -0.63 23.04
C ASP A 194 -8.79 -1.25 21.64
N ILE A 195 -7.80 -2.05 21.24
CA ILE A 195 -7.73 -2.77 19.97
C ILE A 195 -7.49 -4.25 20.26
N ALA A 196 -8.41 -5.11 19.80
CA ALA A 196 -8.27 -6.56 19.91
C ALA A 196 -7.06 -7.06 19.09
N SER A 197 -6.39 -8.11 19.57
CA SER A 197 -5.10 -8.52 18.99
C SER A 197 -5.23 -9.15 17.59
N ASP A 198 -6.38 -9.75 17.32
CA ASP A 198 -6.78 -10.40 16.07
C ASP A 198 -7.58 -9.48 15.13
N LEU A 199 -7.81 -8.22 15.52
CA LEU A 199 -8.56 -7.27 14.70
C LEU A 199 -7.82 -6.97 13.39
N ASP A 200 -8.53 -7.08 12.27
CA ASP A 200 -8.03 -6.69 10.96
C ASP A 200 -7.87 -5.16 10.89
N LEU A 201 -6.64 -4.68 11.00
CA LEU A 201 -6.31 -3.26 11.06
C LEU A 201 -6.56 -2.54 9.72
N ILE A 202 -6.59 -3.27 8.60
CA ILE A 202 -6.74 -2.70 7.26
C ILE A 202 -8.22 -2.64 6.89
N GLU A 203 -8.98 -3.72 7.09
CA GLU A 203 -10.42 -3.74 6.83
C GLU A 203 -11.18 -2.75 7.70
N ASN A 204 -10.72 -2.53 8.94
CA ASN A 204 -11.29 -1.54 9.85
C ASN A 204 -10.71 -0.13 9.65
N ARG A 205 -9.88 0.09 8.62
CA ARG A 205 -9.27 1.38 8.26
C ARG A 205 -8.44 2.03 9.37
N LEU A 206 -7.89 1.22 10.28
CA LEU A 206 -7.01 1.70 11.34
C LEU A 206 -5.61 2.02 10.80
N ILE A 207 -5.21 1.37 9.71
CA ILE A 207 -3.98 1.65 8.97
C ILE A 207 -4.33 1.91 7.50
N ASP A 208 -4.04 3.13 7.04
CA ASP A 208 -3.97 3.46 5.61
C ASP A 208 -2.54 3.35 5.08
N SER A 209 -2.38 3.46 3.77
CA SER A 209 -1.10 3.41 3.04
C SER A 209 -0.02 4.34 3.58
N LEU A 210 -0.36 5.58 3.94
CA LEU A 210 0.61 6.54 4.49
C LEU A 210 0.90 6.31 5.97
N SER A 211 -0.09 5.87 6.75
CA SER A 211 0.05 5.50 8.17
C SER A 211 0.90 4.25 8.28
N PHE A 212 0.79 3.36 7.31
CA PHE A 212 1.61 2.17 7.20
C PHE A 212 3.10 2.52 7.02
N VAL A 213 3.45 3.49 6.18
CA VAL A 213 4.86 3.94 6.04
C VAL A 213 5.38 4.54 7.35
N GLU A 214 4.56 5.38 8.01
CA GLU A 214 4.86 5.93 9.33
C GLU A 214 5.08 4.84 10.38
N PHE A 215 4.22 3.82 10.36
CA PHE A 215 4.27 2.67 11.24
C PHE A 215 5.55 1.85 11.03
N VAL A 216 5.91 1.49 9.80
CA VAL A 216 7.16 0.78 9.50
C VAL A 216 8.35 1.59 9.98
N PHE A 217 8.38 2.90 9.76
CA PHE A 217 9.46 3.76 10.22
C PHE A 217 9.59 3.75 11.75
N LEU A 218 8.47 3.81 12.47
CA LEU A 218 8.43 3.71 13.92
C LEU A 218 8.95 2.35 14.41
N LEU A 219 8.57 1.25 13.73
CA LEU A 219 9.08 -0.09 14.04
C LEU A 219 10.60 -0.19 13.86
N GLU A 220 11.16 0.37 12.79
CA GLU A 220 12.61 0.35 12.58
C GLU A 220 13.35 1.18 13.63
N GLN A 221 12.84 2.37 13.98
CA GLN A 221 13.45 3.21 15.02
C GLN A 221 13.49 2.51 16.37
N HIS A 222 12.46 1.72 16.68
CA HIS A 222 12.37 1.01 17.96
C HIS A 222 13.10 -0.34 17.95
N SER A 223 13.04 -1.09 16.85
CA SER A 223 13.68 -2.41 16.72
C SER A 223 15.16 -2.34 16.34
N GLY A 224 15.62 -1.20 15.79
CA GLY A 224 16.98 -1.03 15.27
C GLY A 224 17.25 -1.83 13.98
N ARG A 225 16.24 -2.47 13.39
CA ARG A 225 16.34 -3.26 12.16
C ARG A 225 15.76 -2.46 11.00
N ALA A 226 16.45 -2.43 9.86
CA ALA A 226 15.88 -1.89 8.63
C ALA A 226 14.83 -2.88 8.09
N ILE A 227 13.65 -2.36 7.74
CA ILE A 227 12.52 -3.11 7.19
C ILE A 227 12.35 -2.65 5.74
N GLN A 228 12.45 -3.61 4.80
CA GLN A 228 12.18 -3.37 3.39
C GLN A 228 10.67 -3.47 3.16
N MET A 229 10.05 -2.36 2.73
CA MET A 229 8.60 -2.32 2.51
C MET A 229 8.21 -3.09 1.25
N GLU A 230 9.14 -3.23 0.32
CA GLU A 230 8.94 -3.88 -0.98
C GLU A 230 8.77 -5.40 -0.85
N THR A 231 9.27 -5.99 0.23
CA THR A 231 9.18 -7.43 0.49
C THR A 231 8.16 -7.77 1.56
N LEU A 232 7.45 -6.78 2.10
CA LEU A 232 6.55 -6.99 3.21
C LEU A 232 5.20 -7.54 2.73
N GLU A 233 4.75 -8.62 3.33
CA GLU A 233 3.43 -9.18 3.02
C GLU A 233 2.34 -8.55 3.90
N VAL A 234 1.16 -8.34 3.31
CA VAL A 234 0.03 -7.71 4.02
C VAL A 234 -0.41 -8.52 5.24
N ASP A 235 -0.33 -9.85 5.17
CA ASP A 235 -0.73 -10.71 6.28
C ASP A 235 0.18 -10.57 7.52
N GLU A 236 1.44 -10.15 7.35
CA GLU A 236 2.40 -9.93 8.45
C GLU A 236 2.03 -8.72 9.32
N ILE A 237 1.18 -7.84 8.81
CA ILE A 237 0.78 -6.57 9.44
C ILE A 237 -0.73 -6.44 9.64
N ARG A 238 -1.49 -7.47 9.23
CA ARG A 238 -2.95 -7.42 9.20
C ARG A 238 -3.57 -7.31 10.58
N THR A 239 -2.92 -7.86 11.60
CA THR A 239 -3.36 -7.89 12.99
C THR A 239 -2.21 -7.55 13.92
N LEU A 240 -2.53 -7.15 15.16
CA LEU A 240 -1.51 -6.92 16.19
C LEU A 240 -0.72 -8.20 16.50
N ASP A 241 -1.36 -9.37 16.45
CA ASP A 241 -0.71 -10.67 16.65
C ASP A 241 0.27 -11.00 15.51
N ALA A 242 -0.09 -10.70 14.26
CA ALA A 242 0.83 -10.83 13.13
C ALA A 242 2.03 -9.89 13.29
N ILE A 243 1.78 -8.63 13.65
CA ILE A 243 2.84 -7.64 13.89
C ILE A 243 3.79 -8.13 15.00
N ALA A 244 3.24 -8.59 16.13
CA ALA A 244 3.99 -9.18 17.23
C ALA A 244 4.89 -10.32 16.74
N THR A 245 4.32 -11.22 15.93
CA THR A 245 5.00 -12.40 15.41
C THR A 245 6.11 -12.04 14.44
N HIS A 246 5.91 -11.13 13.50
CA HIS A 246 6.86 -10.90 12.41
C HIS A 246 7.94 -9.85 12.74
N PHE A 247 7.64 -8.86 13.58
CA PHE A 247 8.55 -7.75 13.85
C PHE A 247 9.16 -7.78 15.24
N PHE A 248 8.50 -8.45 16.19
CA PHE A 248 8.93 -8.50 17.59
C PHE A 248 9.34 -9.91 18.04
N SER A 249 9.15 -10.95 17.22
CA SER A 249 9.82 -12.23 17.42
C SER A 249 11.28 -12.09 17.04
N ALA A 250 12.18 -12.28 18.02
CA ALA A 250 13.60 -12.36 17.75
C ALA A 250 13.87 -13.55 16.80
N GLU A 251 14.23 -13.29 15.55
CA GLU A 251 14.87 -14.32 14.73
C GLU A 251 16.24 -14.62 15.35
N VAL A 252 16.30 -15.82 15.94
CA VAL A 252 17.52 -16.61 16.10
C VAL A 252 18.21 -16.69 14.74
N LYS A 253 19.26 -15.89 14.54
CA LYS A 253 20.36 -16.27 13.65
C LYS A 253 21.59 -16.51 14.51
N ALA A 254 21.87 -17.80 14.71
CA ALA A 254 23.17 -18.28 15.15
C ALA A 254 24.25 -17.91 14.12
#